data_AF-A0A9D5X6A9-F1
#
_entry.id   AF-A0A9D5X6A9-F1
#
_cell.length_a   1.000
_cell.length_b   1.000
_cell.length_c   1.000
_cell.angle_alpha   90.00
_cell.angle_beta   90.00
_cell.angle_gamma   90.00
#
_symmetry.space_group_name_H-M   'P 1'
#
loop_
_entity.id
_entity.type
_entity.pdbx_description
1 polymer ?
#
loop_
_entity_poly.entity_id
_entity_poly.type
_entity_poly.pdbx_seq_one_letter_code
_entity_poly.pdbx_strand_id
1 'polypeptide(L)'
;MEAKQAIDALGSLAQEHRLAIFRLLVKTGKEGMAAGAIAEKLDVLPSSLSFHLAHLTRAGLLTQERQSRTLIYRANYASMNELVAYLLENCCAGDACAVDLLATQGACK
;
A
#
# COMPACT_ATOMS: atom_id res chain seq x y z
N MET A 1 6.07 -7.12 12.52
CA MET A 1 5.47 -5.78 12.68
C MET A 1 5.12 -5.53 14.14
N GLU A 2 5.33 -4.31 14.63
CA GLU A 2 4.96 -3.89 15.99
C GLU A 2 3.67 -3.05 16.01
N ALA A 3 2.98 -2.97 17.15
CA ALA A 3 1.69 -2.25 17.27
C ALA A 3 1.73 -0.81 16.74
N LYS A 4 2.80 -0.06 17.04
CA LYS A 4 2.96 1.32 16.54
C LYS A 4 2.99 1.38 15.01
N GLN A 5 3.71 0.48 14.37
CA GLN A 5 3.80 0.40 12.90
C GLN A 5 2.45 0.05 12.30
N ALA A 6 1.71 -0.87 12.92
CA ALA A 6 0.36 -1.23 12.48
C ALA A 6 -0.62 -0.05 12.58
N ILE A 7 -0.58 0.71 13.68
CA ILE A 7 -1.39 1.92 13.86
C ILE A 7 -1.03 2.98 12.82
N ASP A 8 0.26 3.21 12.57
CA ASP A 8 0.72 4.19 11.58
C ASP A 8 0.26 3.80 10.16
N ALA A 9 0.35 2.50 9.81
CA ALA A 9 -0.11 1.99 8.53
C ALA A 9 -1.63 2.12 8.36
N LEU A 10 -2.41 1.69 9.36
CA LEU A 10 -3.87 1.80 9.35
C LEU A 10 -4.34 3.26 9.31
N GLY A 11 -3.74 4.14 10.13
CA GLY A 11 -4.04 5.58 10.10
C GLY A 11 -3.68 6.23 8.76
N SER A 12 -2.61 5.76 8.12
CA SER A 12 -2.26 6.17 6.75
C SER A 12 -3.29 5.68 5.72
N LEU A 13 -3.88 4.50 5.89
CA LEU A 13 -4.93 4.01 4.99
C LEU A 13 -6.33 4.56 5.29
N ALA A 14 -6.58 5.07 6.50
CA ALA A 14 -7.85 5.64 6.95
C ALA A 14 -8.12 7.05 6.37
N GLN A 15 -7.82 7.27 5.10
CA GLN A 15 -8.21 8.46 4.35
C GLN A 15 -8.44 8.10 2.89
N GLU A 16 -9.51 8.65 2.32
CA GLU A 16 -10.07 8.25 1.02
C GLU A 16 -9.05 8.26 -0.12
N HIS A 17 -8.34 9.37 -0.32
CA HIS A 17 -7.34 9.52 -1.37
C HIS A 17 -6.15 8.59 -1.16
N ARG A 18 -5.66 8.43 0.08
CA ARG A 18 -4.54 7.53 0.39
C ARG A 18 -4.89 6.08 0.11
N LEU A 19 -6.10 5.65 0.47
CA LEU A 19 -6.60 4.33 0.14
C LEU A 19 -6.73 4.15 -1.38
N ALA A 20 -7.28 5.15 -2.09
CA ALA A 20 -7.41 5.11 -3.54
C ALA A 20 -6.05 5.00 -4.25
N ILE A 21 -5.05 5.78 -3.81
CA ILE A 21 -3.67 5.74 -4.29
C ILE A 21 -3.07 4.34 -4.08
N PHE A 22 -3.17 3.80 -2.87
CA PHE A 22 -2.63 2.49 -2.56
C PHE A 22 -3.28 1.41 -3.44
N ARG A 23 -4.61 1.41 -3.57
CA ARG A 23 -5.34 0.45 -4.43
C ARG A 23 -4.97 0.58 -5.90
N LEU A 24 -4.79 1.79 -6.41
CA LEU A 24 -4.33 2.03 -7.77
C LEU A 24 -2.95 1.43 -8.01
N LEU A 25 -2.03 1.61 -7.06
CA LEU A 25 -0.66 1.07 -7.15
C LEU A 25 -0.64 -0.45 -7.04
N VAL A 26 -1.49 -1.05 -6.20
CA VAL A 26 -1.69 -2.52 -6.17
C VAL A 26 -2.17 -3.05 -7.52
N LYS A 27 -3.14 -2.37 -8.16
CA LYS A 27 -3.62 -2.75 -9.50
C LYS A 27 -2.55 -2.60 -10.58
N THR A 28 -1.64 -1.64 -10.41
CA THR A 28 -0.53 -1.40 -11.34
C THR A 28 0.59 -2.44 -11.18
N GLY A 29 0.66 -3.12 -10.04
CA GLY A 29 1.63 -4.19 -9.85
C GLY A 29 3.05 -3.69 -9.63
N LYS A 30 4.03 -4.43 -10.13
CA LYS A 30 5.47 -4.18 -9.91
C LYS A 30 6.02 -3.01 -10.73
N GLU A 31 5.36 -2.66 -11.84
CA GLU A 31 5.82 -1.55 -12.68
C GLU A 31 5.80 -0.22 -11.92
N GLY A 32 4.79 -0.06 -11.05
CA GLY A 32 4.56 1.18 -10.32
C GLY A 32 4.03 2.30 -11.21
N MET A 33 3.91 3.50 -10.66
CA MET A 33 3.37 4.64 -11.39
C MET A 33 4.05 5.95 -10.99
N ALA A 34 4.24 6.84 -11.95
CA ALA A 34 4.72 8.19 -11.69
C ALA A 34 3.67 9.03 -10.96
N ALA A 35 4.10 9.95 -10.09
CA ALA A 35 3.19 10.83 -9.35
C ALA A 35 2.21 11.59 -10.26
N GLY A 36 2.66 12.10 -11.40
CA GLY A 36 1.79 12.79 -12.37
C GLY A 36 0.67 11.90 -12.90
N ALA A 37 0.99 10.66 -13.29
CA ALA A 37 -0.01 9.70 -13.76
C ALA A 37 -0.98 9.26 -12.66
N ILE A 38 -0.54 9.22 -11.39
CA ILE A 38 -1.44 8.98 -10.24
C ILE A 38 -2.41 10.15 -10.07
N ALA A 39 -1.91 11.39 -10.16
CA ALA A 39 -2.74 12.60 -10.04
C ALA A 39 -3.85 12.63 -11.09
N GLU A 40 -3.49 12.35 -12.35
CA GLU A 40 -4.43 12.29 -13.47
C GLU A 40 -5.49 11.21 -13.29
N LYS A 41 -5.10 10.00 -12.85
CA LYS A 41 -6.05 8.89 -12.69
C LYS A 41 -7.02 9.04 -11.53
N LEU A 42 -6.63 9.78 -10.50
CA LEU A 42 -7.44 9.97 -9.29
C LEU A 42 -8.09 11.36 -9.23
N ASP A 43 -7.86 12.20 -10.24
CA ASP A 43 -8.33 13.61 -10.28
C ASP A 43 -7.94 14.40 -9.02
N VAL A 44 -6.69 14.24 -8.57
CA VAL A 44 -6.15 14.89 -7.36
C VAL A 44 -5.14 15.95 -7.73
N LEU A 45 -5.21 17.11 -7.07
CA LEU A 45 -4.23 18.18 -7.22
C LEU A 45 -2.80 17.68 -6.88
N PRO A 46 -1.77 18.01 -7.69
CA PRO A 46 -0.40 17.53 -7.48
C PRO A 46 0.21 17.86 -6.10
N SER A 47 -0.16 19.02 -5.53
CA SER A 47 0.29 19.46 -4.21
C SER A 47 -0.25 18.56 -3.09
N SER A 48 -1.56 18.25 -3.12
CA SER A 48 -2.20 17.33 -2.17
C SER A 48 -1.72 15.89 -2.37
N LEU A 49 -1.51 15.47 -3.62
CA LEU A 49 -1.02 14.13 -3.92
C LEU A 49 0.38 13.89 -3.30
N SER A 50 1.28 14.85 -3.44
CA SER A 50 2.64 14.74 -2.89
C SER A 50 2.61 14.54 -1.37
N PHE A 51 1.70 15.22 -0.67
CA PHE A 51 1.47 15.03 0.75
C PHE A 51 0.98 13.61 1.07
N HIS A 52 0.01 13.09 0.31
CA HIS A 52 -0.51 11.74 0.47
C HIS A 52 0.55 10.66 0.21
N LEU A 53 1.34 10.81 -0.86
CA LEU A 53 2.43 9.89 -1.21
C LEU A 53 3.52 9.88 -0.14
N ALA A 54 3.91 11.05 0.38
CA ALA A 54 4.88 11.15 1.46
C ALA A 54 4.37 10.47 2.74
N HIS A 55 3.09 10.63 3.06
CA HIS A 55 2.48 9.98 4.23
C HIS A 55 2.47 8.46 4.11
N LEU A 56 2.06 7.93 2.95
CA LEU A 56 2.07 6.49 2.68
C LEU A 56 3.48 5.90 2.66
N THR A 57 4.46 6.64 2.13
CA THR A 57 5.87 6.22 2.11
C THR A 57 6.46 6.18 3.53
N ARG A 58 6.18 7.18 4.37
CA ARG A 58 6.61 7.19 5.78
C ARG A 58 5.98 6.05 6.60
N ALA A 59 4.74 5.69 6.29
CA ALA A 59 4.07 4.54 6.89
C ALA A 59 4.58 3.19 6.35
N GLY A 60 5.57 3.18 5.45
CA GLY A 60 6.16 1.96 4.89
C GLY A 60 5.26 1.22 3.90
N LEU A 61 4.11 1.78 3.52
CA LEU A 61 3.14 1.15 2.62
C LEU A 61 3.48 1.35 1.15
N LEU A 62 4.28 2.37 0.82
CA LEU A 62 4.80 2.59 -0.52
C LEU A 62 6.32 2.61 -0.51
N THR A 63 6.90 2.21 -1.64
CA THR A 63 8.29 2.48 -1.98
C THR A 63 8.32 3.51 -3.12
N GLN A 64 9.40 4.28 -3.18
CA GLN A 64 9.64 5.22 -4.27
C GLN A 64 11.04 5.00 -4.84
N GLU A 65 11.16 5.06 -6.15
CA GLU A 65 12.42 4.94 -6.87
C GLU A 65 12.53 6.07 -7.89
N ARG A 66 13.70 6.70 -7.98
CA ARG A 66 13.96 7.71 -9.00
C ARG A 66 14.42 7.06 -10.29
N GLN A 67 13.58 7.14 -11.32
CA GLN A 67 13.92 6.72 -12.67
C GLN A 67 14.16 7.97 -13.54
N SER A 68 15.43 8.28 -13.78
CA SER A 68 15.88 9.50 -14.47
C SER A 68 15.40 10.79 -13.78
N ARG A 69 14.36 11.44 -14.30
CA ARG A 69 13.77 12.70 -13.81
C ARG A 69 12.46 12.50 -13.06
N THR A 70 11.94 11.28 -13.00
CA THR A 70 10.62 10.97 -12.46
C THR A 70 10.72 10.02 -11.27
N LEU A 71 9.91 10.25 -10.24
CA LEU A 71 9.74 9.31 -9.14
C LEU A 71 8.62 8.32 -9.48
N ILE A 72 8.95 7.04 -9.42
CA ILE A 72 8.00 5.93 -9.59
C ILE A 72 7.66 5.38 -8.21
N TYR A 73 6.36 5.36 -7.91
CA TYR A 73 5.81 4.85 -6.66
C TYR A 73 5.27 3.44 -6.86
N ARG A 74 5.48 2.58 -5.86
CA ARG A 74 5.04 1.17 -5.86
C ARG A 74 4.43 0.82 -4.51
N ALA A 75 3.43 -0.06 -4.51
CA ALA A 75 2.92 -0.66 -3.30
C ALA A 75 3.99 -1.55 -2.66
N ASN A 76 4.20 -1.40 -1.34
CA ASN A 76 5.07 -2.29 -0.58
C ASN A 76 4.27 -3.51 -0.12
N TYR A 77 4.28 -4.56 -0.94
CA TYR A 77 3.55 -5.79 -0.66
C TYR A 77 4.05 -6.50 0.61
N ALA A 78 5.35 -6.43 0.91
CA ALA A 78 5.90 -7.04 2.12
C ALA A 78 5.29 -6.40 3.38
N SER A 79 5.29 -5.07 3.45
CA SER A 79 4.69 -4.32 4.57
C SER A 79 3.18 -4.58 4.70
N MET A 80 2.45 -4.65 3.57
CA MET A 80 1.02 -4.96 3.61
C MET A 80 0.75 -6.40 4.08
N ASN A 81 1.54 -7.37 3.63
CA ASN A 81 1.42 -8.76 4.08
C ASN A 81 1.72 -8.89 5.58
N GLU A 82 2.72 -8.18 6.09
CA GLU A 82 3.02 -8.12 7.52
C GLU A 82 1.87 -7.48 8.32
N LEU A 83 1.25 -6.41 7.81
CA LEU A 83 0.09 -5.78 8.44
C LEU A 83 -1.10 -6.73 8.52
N VAL A 84 -1.41 -7.40 7.42
CA VAL A 84 -2.50 -8.39 7.37
C VAL A 84 -2.19 -9.56 8.31
N ALA A 85 -0.96 -10.08 8.30
CA ALA A 85 -0.54 -11.14 9.20
C ALA A 85 -0.67 -10.73 10.67
N TYR A 86 -0.26 -9.50 11.02
CA TYR A 86 -0.39 -8.97 12.38
C TYR A 86 -1.86 -8.84 12.82
N LEU A 87 -2.76 -8.40 11.93
CA LEU A 87 -4.19 -8.31 12.24
C LEU A 87 -4.87 -9.67 12.37
N LEU A 88 -4.34 -10.68 11.68
CA LEU A 88 -4.85 -12.05 11.71
C LEU A 88 -4.11 -12.94 12.73
N GLU A 89 -3.15 -12.40 13.46
CA GLU A 89 -2.44 -13.14 14.50
C GLU A 89 -3.41 -13.54 15.61
N ASN A 90 -3.46 -14.83 15.95
CA ASN A 90 -4.45 -15.42 16.85
C ASN A 90 -5.92 -15.19 16.42
N CYS A 91 -6.16 -14.91 15.15
CA CYS A 91 -7.51 -14.85 14.60
C CYS A 91 -8.22 -16.18 14.90
N CYS A 92 -9.48 -16.09 15.36
CA CYS A 92 -10.30 -17.24 15.72
C CYS A 92 -9.74 -18.09 16.88
N ALA A 93 -9.05 -17.47 17.84
CA ALA A 93 -8.49 -18.13 19.02
C ALA A 93 -7.49 -19.26 18.68
N GLY A 94 -6.90 -19.23 17.49
CA GLY A 94 -5.99 -20.28 17.01
C GLY A 94 -6.69 -21.45 16.31
N ASP A 95 -8.02 -21.43 16.17
CA ASP A 95 -8.70 -22.32 15.23
C ASP A 95 -8.29 -21.95 13.80
N ALA A 96 -8.27 -22.95 12.92
CA ALA A 96 -7.91 -22.80 11.51
C ALA A 96 -8.99 -21.95 10.79
N CYS A 97 -8.97 -20.64 11.02
CA CYS A 97 -9.68 -19.71 10.20
C CYS A 97 -8.96 -19.67 8.86
N ALA A 98 -9.57 -20.35 7.89
CA ALA A 98 -9.20 -20.29 6.49
C ALA A 98 -9.45 -18.86 5.99
N VAL A 99 -8.54 -17.95 6.32
CA VAL A 99 -8.36 -16.77 5.50
C VAL A 99 -7.56 -17.23 4.30
N ASP A 100 -8.29 -17.77 3.32
CA ASP A 100 -7.72 -18.30 2.09
C ASP A 100 -7.28 -17.14 1.16
N LEU A 101 -6.45 -16.24 1.70
CA LEU A 101 -5.82 -15.12 0.98
C LEU A 101 -4.63 -15.60 0.13
N LEU A 102 -4.20 -16.85 0.29
CA LEU A 102 -2.98 -17.40 -0.30
C LEU A 102 -3.22 -18.58 -1.27
N ALA A 103 -4.44 -19.11 -1.42
CA ALA A 103 -4.74 -20.11 -2.46
C ALA A 103 -4.92 -19.53 -3.87
N THR A 104 -4.54 -18.27 -4.09
CA THR A 104 -4.03 -17.89 -5.40
C THR A 104 -2.53 -17.68 -5.30
N GLN A 105 -1.79 -18.73 -5.65
CA GLN A 105 -0.58 -18.59 -6.46
C GLN A 105 -0.94 -17.88 -7.78
N GLY A 106 -1.42 -16.65 -7.70
CA GLY A 106 -1.55 -15.73 -8.81
C GLY A 106 -0.20 -15.07 -8.92
N ALA A 107 0.68 -15.65 -9.74
CA ALA A 107 1.89 -14.99 -10.18
C ALA A 107 1.60 -13.51 -10.40
N CYS A 108 2.23 -12.67 -9.58
CA CYS A 108 2.26 -11.23 -9.78
C CYS A 108 2.98 -11.02 -11.11
N LYS A 109 2.19 -11.00 -12.20
CA LYS A 109 2.63 -10.72 -13.57
C LYS A 109 3.28 -9.35 -13.58
#